data_AF-A0A3B8RM28-F1
#
_entry.id   AF-A0A3B8RM28-F1
#
_cell.length_a   1.000
_cell.length_b   1.000
_cell.length_c   1.000
_cell.angle_alpha   90.00
_cell.angle_beta   90.00
_cell.angle_gamma   90.00
#
_symmetry.space_group_name_H-M   'P 1'
#
loop_
_entity.id
_entity.type
_entity.pdbx_description
1 polymer ?
#
loop_
_entity_poly.entity_id
_entity_poly.type
_entity_poly.pdbx_seq_one_letter_code
_entity_poly.pdbx_strand_id
1 'polypeptide(L)'
;MFKLSIKSGGKKIAYKNLSVSIRYFIDEKKLKDSLKNFERISKTRLSELQRKNFLFSDSTEIRVSRANGKPDEILLVKVKLDEKFNNDYFRNHLAGFISTLEKEEVKSLHIFIPNYTYFKKYFNDEEYFYQPLQRDYF
;
A
#
# COMPACT_ATOMS: atom_id res chain seq x y z
N MET A 1 11.24 0.44 -18.09
CA MET A 1 9.83 0.86 -17.99
C MET A 1 9.01 -0.30 -17.43
N PHE A 2 8.46 -0.15 -16.22
CA PHE A 2 7.63 -1.19 -15.60
C PHE A 2 6.33 -1.39 -16.39
N LYS A 3 5.98 -2.63 -16.72
CA LYS A 3 4.67 -2.95 -17.28
C LYS A 3 3.66 -3.01 -16.13
N LEU A 4 3.05 -1.88 -15.82
CA LEU A 4 2.05 -1.81 -14.75
C LEU A 4 0.76 -2.51 -15.23
N SER A 5 0.27 -3.46 -14.45
CA SER A 5 -1.00 -4.14 -14.70
C SER A 5 -1.88 -3.97 -13.47
N ILE A 6 -2.81 -3.03 -13.53
CA ILE A 6 -3.78 -2.79 -12.46
C ILE A 6 -4.94 -3.79 -12.62
N LYS A 7 -5.24 -4.52 -11.55
CA LYS A 7 -6.38 -5.43 -11.47
C LYS A 7 -7.20 -5.07 -10.24
N SER A 8 -8.46 -4.70 -10.42
CA SER A 8 -9.38 -4.41 -9.32
C SER A 8 -9.73 -5.68 -8.53
N GLY A 9 -9.93 -5.53 -7.22
CA GLY A 9 -10.06 -6.63 -6.27
C GLY A 9 -11.36 -7.43 -6.45
N GLY A 10 -11.22 -8.75 -6.61
CA GLY A 10 -12.33 -9.69 -6.69
C GLY A 10 -11.89 -11.15 -6.89
N LYS A 11 -10.72 -11.37 -7.49
CA LYS A 11 -10.09 -12.70 -7.62
C LYS A 11 -8.86 -12.83 -6.72
N LYS A 12 -8.60 -14.05 -6.23
CA LYS A 12 -7.40 -14.38 -5.45
C LYS A 12 -6.15 -13.99 -6.24
N ILE A 13 -5.31 -13.12 -5.67
CA ILE A 13 -4.10 -12.64 -6.33
C ILE A 13 -3.01 -13.71 -6.19
N ALA A 14 -2.51 -14.19 -7.32
CA ALA A 14 -1.31 -15.01 -7.39
C ALA A 14 -0.10 -14.10 -7.64
N TYR A 15 0.80 -14.03 -6.67
CA TYR A 15 2.02 -13.23 -6.75
C TYR A 15 3.10 -13.98 -7.55
N LYS A 16 3.83 -13.26 -8.40
CA LYS A 16 4.96 -13.80 -9.20
C LYS A 16 6.29 -13.63 -8.46
N ASN A 17 7.37 -14.19 -9.00
CA ASN A 17 8.73 -13.91 -8.51
C ASN A 17 9.13 -12.45 -8.74
N LEU A 18 10.03 -11.95 -7.90
CA LEU A 18 10.52 -10.58 -7.92
C LEU A 18 9.36 -9.60 -7.84
N SER A 19 8.44 -9.86 -6.90
CA SER A 19 7.24 -9.06 -6.73
C SER A 19 7.23 -8.30 -5.42
N VAL A 20 6.71 -7.07 -5.50
CA VAL A 20 6.47 -6.21 -4.34
C VAL A 20 4.97 -5.98 -4.23
N SER A 21 4.44 -5.96 -3.01
CA SER A 21 3.10 -5.42 -2.77
C SER A 21 3.11 -4.19 -1.88
N ILE A 22 2.33 -3.18 -2.24
CA ILE A 22 2.08 -2.00 -1.42
C ILE A 22 0.72 -2.16 -0.74
N ARG A 23 0.68 -1.95 0.58
CA ARG A 23 -0.55 -1.96 1.37
C ARG A 23 -0.64 -0.70 2.19
N TYR A 24 -1.73 0.04 1.99
CA TYR A 24 -2.04 1.24 2.73
C TYR A 24 -2.89 0.92 3.96
N PHE A 25 -2.57 1.54 5.09
CA PHE A 25 -3.28 1.46 6.35
C PHE A 25 -3.65 2.87 6.80
N ILE A 26 -4.90 3.06 7.20
CA ILE A 26 -5.35 4.37 7.69
C ILE A 26 -4.90 4.53 9.14
N ASP A 27 -4.30 5.67 9.45
CA ASP A 27 -3.83 6.05 10.79
C ASP A 27 -5.03 6.44 11.68
N GLU A 28 -5.83 5.44 12.03
CA GLU A 28 -6.97 5.57 12.93
C GLU A 28 -6.76 4.78 14.23
N LYS A 29 -7.65 4.96 15.21
CA LYS A 29 -7.58 4.28 16.53
C LYS A 29 -7.40 2.76 16.43
N LYS A 30 -7.80 2.14 15.31
CA LYS A 30 -7.73 0.69 15.07
C LYS A 30 -6.50 0.22 14.28
N LEU A 31 -5.52 1.09 14.00
CA LEU A 31 -4.32 0.74 13.23
C LEU A 31 -3.60 -0.50 13.77
N LYS A 32 -3.45 -0.59 15.10
CA LYS A 32 -2.81 -1.72 15.77
C LYS A 32 -3.52 -3.05 15.49
N ASP A 33 -4.84 -3.05 15.46
CA ASP A 33 -5.64 -4.26 15.20
C ASP A 33 -5.62 -4.62 13.71
N SER A 34 -5.68 -3.63 12.82
CA SER A 34 -5.49 -3.82 11.39
C SER A 34 -4.12 -4.43 11.06
N LEU A 35 -3.07 -3.98 11.73
CA LEU A 35 -1.71 -4.52 11.57
C LEU A 35 -1.63 -5.98 12.04
N LYS A 36 -2.19 -6.31 13.22
CA LYS A 36 -2.26 -7.70 13.71
C LYS A 36 -3.03 -8.60 12.75
N ASN A 37 -4.17 -8.12 12.23
CA ASN A 37 -4.96 -8.89 11.27
C ASN A 37 -4.19 -9.13 9.97
N PHE A 38 -3.44 -8.12 9.50
CA PHE A 38 -2.54 -8.25 8.36
C PHE A 38 -1.48 -9.33 8.58
N GLU A 39 -0.78 -9.34 9.71
CA GLU A 39 0.24 -10.36 10.01
C GLU A 39 -0.34 -11.78 9.94
N ARG A 40 -1.55 -11.95 10.50
CA ARG A 40 -2.28 -13.24 10.49
C ARG A 40 -2.64 -13.67 9.07
N ILE A 41 -3.22 -12.79 8.26
CA ILE A 41 -3.70 -13.13 6.91
C ILE A 41 -2.52 -13.33 5.94
N SER A 42 -1.51 -12.47 6.01
CA SER A 42 -0.35 -12.50 5.12
C SER A 42 0.67 -13.58 5.50
N LYS A 43 0.53 -14.20 6.67
CA LYS A 43 1.53 -15.09 7.28
C LYS A 43 2.91 -14.44 7.31
N THR A 44 2.94 -13.14 7.60
CA THR A 44 4.16 -12.33 7.67
C THR A 44 4.29 -11.84 9.10
N ARG A 45 5.48 -12.03 9.70
CA ARG A 45 5.76 -11.59 11.07
C ARG A 45 6.63 -10.36 11.02
N LEU A 46 6.12 -9.25 11.55
CA LEU A 46 6.92 -8.03 11.73
C LEU A 46 7.82 -8.21 12.93
N SER A 47 9.08 -7.78 12.81
CA SER A 47 9.95 -7.61 13.98
C SER A 47 9.33 -6.62 14.97
N GLU A 48 9.74 -6.69 16.23
CA GLU A 48 9.27 -5.74 17.23
C GLU A 48 9.61 -4.29 16.84
N LEU A 49 10.81 -4.08 16.28
CA LEU A 49 11.26 -2.78 15.78
C LEU A 49 10.35 -2.26 14.65
N GLN A 50 10.09 -3.06 13.61
CA GLN A 50 9.19 -2.67 12.52
C GLN A 50 7.80 -2.31 13.05
N ARG A 51 7.29 -3.10 14.01
CA ARG A 51 5.97 -2.91 14.61
C ARG A 51 5.90 -1.61 15.40
N LYS A 52 6.90 -1.33 16.22
CA LYS A 52 7.01 -0.09 17.00
C LYS A 52 7.16 1.12 16.07
N ASN A 53 8.02 1.04 15.07
CA ASN A 53 8.23 2.12 14.11
C ASN A 53 6.94 2.43 13.36
N PHE A 54 6.26 1.43 12.79
CA PHE A 54 5.03 1.66 12.03
C PHE A 54 3.90 2.28 12.87
N LEU A 55 3.82 1.93 14.15
CA LEU A 55 2.83 2.49 15.09
C LEU A 55 3.25 3.84 15.68
N PHE A 56 4.53 4.23 15.56
CA PHE A 56 5.02 5.52 16.00
C PHE A 56 4.51 6.62 15.06
N SER A 57 4.23 7.82 15.58
CA SER A 57 3.56 8.90 14.82
C SER A 57 4.31 9.29 13.55
N ASP A 58 5.63 9.31 13.58
CA ASP A 58 6.43 9.96 12.53
C ASP A 58 6.83 9.03 11.39
N SER A 59 6.88 7.72 11.63
CA SER A 59 7.13 6.74 10.57
C SER A 59 5.91 6.62 9.67
N THR A 60 6.08 6.81 8.37
CA THR A 60 5.00 6.66 7.38
C THR A 60 5.04 5.31 6.66
N GLU A 61 6.18 4.61 6.64
CA GLU A 61 6.30 3.36 5.88
C GLU A 61 7.32 2.38 6.46
N ILE A 62 7.12 1.09 6.20
CA ILE A 62 8.11 0.04 6.45
C ILE A 62 8.13 -0.98 5.30
N ARG A 63 9.31 -1.46 4.92
CA ARG A 63 9.50 -2.59 4.00
C ARG A 63 9.70 -3.89 4.76
N VAL A 64 9.09 -4.96 4.26
CA VAL A 64 9.08 -6.28 4.89
C VAL A 64 9.42 -7.33 3.84
N SER A 65 10.66 -7.80 3.85
CA SER A 65 11.13 -8.86 2.97
C SER A 65 10.65 -10.23 3.45
N ARG A 66 10.28 -11.10 2.51
CA ARG A 66 9.75 -12.44 2.79
C ARG A 66 10.63 -13.49 2.15
N ALA A 67 11.59 -14.01 2.90
CA ALA A 67 12.57 -14.98 2.41
C ALA A 67 11.95 -16.19 1.68
N ASN A 68 10.84 -16.73 2.20
CA ASN A 68 10.19 -17.94 1.68
C ASN A 68 8.73 -17.70 1.25
N GLY A 69 8.32 -16.45 1.02
CA GLY A 69 6.93 -16.09 0.76
C GLY A 69 6.74 -15.23 -0.48
N LYS A 70 5.52 -15.22 -1.04
CA LYS A 70 5.13 -14.32 -2.13
C LYS A 70 4.00 -13.37 -1.72
N PRO A 71 4.09 -12.06 -2.02
CA PRO A 71 5.16 -11.39 -2.76
C PRO A 71 6.48 -11.40 -1.99
N ASP A 72 7.59 -11.22 -2.71
CA ASP A 72 8.96 -11.25 -2.17
C ASP A 72 9.17 -10.13 -1.15
N GLU A 73 8.48 -9.01 -1.33
CA GLU A 73 8.48 -7.91 -0.38
C GLU A 73 7.08 -7.28 -0.23
N ILE A 74 6.81 -6.75 0.96
CA ILE A 74 5.63 -5.97 1.27
C ILE A 74 6.05 -4.59 1.79
N LEU A 75 5.63 -3.53 1.10
CA LEU A 75 5.66 -2.16 1.60
C LEU A 75 4.35 -1.90 2.36
N LEU A 76 4.45 -1.58 3.64
CA LEU A 76 3.34 -1.10 4.45
C LEU A 76 3.43 0.41 4.55
N VAL A 77 2.36 1.10 4.17
CA VAL A 77 2.29 2.57 4.15
C VAL A 77 1.16 3.00 5.07
N LYS A 78 1.45 3.96 5.93
CA LYS A 78 0.50 4.58 6.86
C LYS A 78 -0.03 5.87 6.25
N VAL A 79 -1.34 5.94 6.08
CA VAL A 79 -2.08 7.07 5.49
C VAL A 79 -2.67 7.89 6.63
N LYS A 80 -2.18 9.12 6.77
CA LYS A 80 -2.74 10.11 7.69
C LYS A 80 -3.84 10.89 6.96
N LEU A 81 -5.03 10.91 7.54
CA LEU A 81 -6.17 11.66 7.03
C LEU A 81 -6.24 13.04 7.70
N ASP A 82 -5.20 13.83 7.48
CA ASP A 82 -5.09 15.22 7.94
C ASP A 82 -5.40 16.20 6.81
N GLU A 83 -5.19 17.50 7.05
CA GLU A 83 -5.45 18.57 6.07
C GLU A 83 -4.63 18.46 4.78
N LYS A 84 -3.54 17.68 4.78
CA LYS A 84 -2.69 17.47 3.58
C LYS A 84 -3.18 16.32 2.71
N PHE A 85 -4.15 15.53 3.18
CA PHE A 85 -4.69 14.42 2.41
C PHE A 85 -5.62 14.92 1.30
N ASN A 86 -5.35 14.52 0.06
CA ASN A 86 -6.13 14.86 -1.12
C ASN A 86 -6.26 13.66 -2.07
N ASN A 87 -7.04 13.82 -3.14
CA ASN A 87 -7.29 12.77 -4.13
C ASN A 87 -6.00 12.31 -4.85
N ASP A 88 -5.00 13.17 -4.94
CA ASP A 88 -3.70 12.88 -5.56
C ASP A 88 -2.73 12.13 -4.63
N TYR A 89 -3.05 11.94 -3.36
CA TYR A 89 -2.16 11.35 -2.35
C TYR A 89 -1.56 10.01 -2.81
N PHE A 90 -2.41 9.08 -3.25
CA PHE A 90 -1.97 7.75 -3.68
C PHE A 90 -1.14 7.83 -4.96
N ARG A 91 -1.53 8.67 -5.92
CA ARG A 91 -0.78 8.88 -7.17
C ARG A 91 0.63 9.38 -6.86
N ASN A 92 0.75 10.41 -6.03
CA ASN A 92 2.02 11.05 -5.70
C ASN A 92 2.95 10.10 -4.95
N HIS A 93 2.41 9.35 -3.98
CA HIS A 93 3.18 8.33 -3.27
C HIS A 93 3.65 7.21 -4.22
N LEU A 94 2.78 6.72 -5.10
CA LEU A 94 3.12 5.69 -6.08
C LEU A 94 4.19 6.17 -7.06
N ALA A 95 4.10 7.40 -7.57
CA ALA A 95 5.11 7.97 -8.46
C ALA A 95 6.48 8.02 -7.79
N GLY A 96 6.53 8.47 -6.53
CA GLY A 96 7.76 8.46 -5.73
C GLY A 96 8.31 7.04 -5.56
N PHE A 97 7.48 6.09 -5.15
CA PHE A 97 7.93 4.72 -4.94
C PHE A 97 8.38 4.01 -6.23
N ILE A 98 7.64 4.17 -7.33
CA ILE A 98 7.99 3.56 -8.62
C ILE A 98 9.38 4.03 -9.08
N SER A 99 9.71 5.31 -8.87
CA SER A 99 11.05 5.84 -9.19
C SER A 99 12.17 5.14 -8.42
N THR A 100 11.90 4.69 -7.18
CA THR A 100 12.89 3.92 -6.40
C THR A 100 13.07 2.50 -6.92
N LEU A 101 12.00 1.89 -7.47
CA LEU A 101 12.04 0.54 -8.02
C LEU A 101 12.83 0.45 -9.33
N GLU A 102 13.04 1.55 -10.04
CA GLU A 102 13.86 1.56 -11.27
C GLU A 102 15.31 1.14 -11.01
N LYS A 103 15.77 1.23 -9.76
CA LYS A 103 17.09 0.79 -9.31
C LYS A 103 17.10 -0.64 -8.78
N GLU A 104 15.97 -1.35 -8.82
CA GLU A 104 15.78 -2.68 -8.28
C GLU A 104 15.32 -3.67 -9.38
N GLU A 105 15.61 -4.96 -9.22
CA GLU A 105 15.16 -6.00 -10.17
C GLU A 105 13.69 -6.43 -9.94
N VAL A 106 12.82 -5.50 -9.59
CA VAL A 106 11.39 -5.78 -9.38
C VAL A 106 10.71 -6.00 -10.73
N LYS A 107 9.89 -7.05 -10.84
CA LYS A 107 9.18 -7.41 -12.08
C LYS A 107 7.66 -7.22 -11.98
N SER A 108 7.12 -7.17 -10.78
CA SER A 108 5.67 -7.10 -10.55
C SER A 108 5.35 -6.28 -9.31
N LEU A 109 4.53 -5.25 -9.47
CA LEU A 109 4.05 -4.42 -8.38
C LEU A 109 2.55 -4.65 -8.16
N HIS A 110 2.16 -4.95 -6.94
CA HIS A 110 0.77 -5.17 -6.55
C HIS A 110 0.32 -4.08 -5.57
N ILE A 111 -0.64 -3.25 -5.96
CA ILE A 111 -1.07 -2.09 -5.17
C ILE A 111 -2.43 -2.39 -4.55
N PHE A 112 -2.54 -2.24 -3.23
CA PHE A 112 -3.79 -2.44 -2.47
C PHE A 112 -4.24 -1.12 -1.85
N ILE A 113 -5.13 -0.42 -2.55
CA ILE A 113 -5.72 0.83 -2.09
C ILE A 113 -6.91 0.52 -1.17
N PRO A 114 -7.09 1.24 -0.04
CA PRO A 114 -8.21 0.99 0.86
C PRO A 114 -9.54 1.34 0.20
N ASN A 115 -10.63 0.75 0.70
CA ASN A 115 -11.96 1.01 0.14
C ASN A 115 -12.35 2.50 0.30
N TYR A 116 -13.04 3.04 -0.71
CA TYR A 116 -13.58 4.40 -0.69
C TYR A 116 -14.40 4.73 0.56
N THR A 117 -15.06 3.74 1.17
CA THR A 117 -15.87 3.91 2.40
C THR A 117 -15.11 4.58 3.54
N TYR A 118 -13.79 4.39 3.63
CA TYR A 118 -12.97 5.04 4.64
C TYR A 118 -12.73 6.54 4.36
N PHE A 119 -12.92 6.98 3.12
CA PHE A 119 -12.63 8.34 2.66
C PHE A 119 -13.89 9.18 2.37
N LYS A 120 -15.10 8.62 2.53
CA LYS A 120 -16.39 9.31 2.31
C LYS A 120 -16.58 10.62 3.08
N LYS A 121 -15.85 10.82 4.18
CA LYS A 121 -15.89 12.07 4.95
C LYS A 121 -15.07 13.19 4.32
N TYR A 122 -14.14 12.84 3.43
CA TYR A 122 -13.17 13.75 2.81
C TYR A 122 -13.49 14.00 1.33
N PHE A 123 -14.14 13.05 0.67
CA PHE A 123 -14.59 13.18 -0.71
C PHE A 123 -16.06 12.75 -0.79
N ASN A 124 -16.82 13.46 -1.60
CA ASN A 124 -18.25 13.18 -1.82
C ASN A 124 -18.48 12.18 -2.95
N ASP A 125 -17.49 11.98 -3.82
CA ASP A 125 -17.60 11.21 -5.05
C ASP A 125 -16.48 10.16 -5.14
N GLU A 126 -16.87 8.90 -5.36
CA GLU A 126 -15.95 7.75 -5.47
C GLU A 126 -15.14 7.78 -6.77
N GLU A 127 -15.77 8.20 -7.88
CA GLU A 127 -15.12 8.32 -9.18
C GLU A 127 -14.04 9.41 -9.12
N TYR A 128 -14.35 10.54 -8.51
CA TYR A 128 -13.40 11.62 -8.26
C TYR A 128 -12.20 11.16 -7.41
N PHE A 129 -12.43 10.31 -6.41
CA PHE A 129 -11.35 9.76 -5.57
C PHE A 129 -10.38 8.87 -6.35
N TYR A 130 -10.89 8.04 -7.27
CA TYR A 130 -10.04 7.15 -8.08
C TYR A 130 -9.52 7.77 -9.37
N GLN A 131 -10.05 8.91 -9.81
CA GLN A 131 -9.69 9.56 -11.07
C GLN A 131 -8.17 9.74 -11.28
N PRO A 132 -7.37 10.19 -10.28
CA PRO A 132 -5.92 10.35 -10.47
C PRO A 132 -5.19 9.03 -10.73
N LEU A 133 -5.72 7.91 -10.25
CA LEU A 133 -5.15 6.59 -10.47
C LEU A 133 -5.52 6.02 -11.83
N GLN A 134 -6.62 6.49 -12.42
CA GLN A 134 -7.08 6.08 -13.73
C GLN A 134 -6.31 6.75 -14.87
N ARG A 135 -5.90 8.01 -14.71
CA ARG A 135 -5.31 8.80 -15.80
C ARG A 135 -3.85 8.47 -16.15
N ASP A 136 -3.04 8.11 -15.17
CA ASP A 136 -1.58 7.97 -15.36
C ASP A 136 -1.11 6.51 -15.51
N TYR A 137 -2.02 5.57 -15.31
CA TYR A 137 -1.68 4.15 -15.16
C TYR A 137 -2.59 3.18 -15.93
N PHE A 138 -3.56 3.70 -16.71
CA PHE A 138 -4.39 2.93 -17.64
C PHE A 138 -4.15 3.36 -19.09
#